data_AF-A0A7V9IFT5-F1
#
_entry.id   AF-A0A7V9IFT5-F1
#
_cell.length_a   1.000
_cell.length_b   1.000
_cell.length_c   1.000
_cell.angle_alpha   90.00
_cell.angle_beta   90.00
_cell.angle_gamma   90.00
#
_symmetry.space_group_name_H-M   'P 1'
#
loop_
_entity.id
_entity.type
_entity.pdbx_description
1 polymer ?
#
loop_
_entity_poly.entity_id
_entity_poly.type
_entity_poly.pdbx_seq_one_letter_code
_entity_poly.pdbx_strand_id
1 'polypeptide(L)'
;MTIRHAGDADKEAVRRLWDAWQAETVDLPPWADASWEANEPEIDRAIAANGLFLAEEDGEAAGFVTSWLEDHVARIGDLFVAERARRGGAGRALIEAVIENLRARGATHLLLGANLNSLTFYERLGFREESRNLVLDLDVPEAGTGRSWGSIHVQTDDLAGVERAVRQFVPRLPGRSRGSLVAPPRNGWIAVYDEVCDRDPAMLRRLATELSDRLGAVVLALGVEHDVVVRFVLLEAGRVVDEYLSLPEHYGHLPPGDVIALAANPRVVARLTGADPATVRAVARTATSPRELPPPGELLAAIADAVGLEGGAHGWEDAPELEGAVSVERL
;
A
#
# COMPACT_ATOMS: atom_id res chain seq x y z
N MET A 1 -2.36 10.69 -38.84
CA MET A 1 -1.45 9.94 -37.97
C MET A 1 -0.83 8.78 -38.75
N THR A 2 0.49 8.72 -38.82
CA THR A 2 1.26 7.60 -39.39
C THR A 2 2.24 7.07 -38.36
N ILE A 3 2.41 5.75 -38.29
CA ILE A 3 3.44 5.12 -37.44
C ILE A 3 4.54 4.60 -38.34
N ARG A 4 5.80 4.92 -38.03
CA ARG A 4 6.96 4.43 -38.78
C ARG A 4 8.11 4.06 -37.86
N HIS A 5 8.99 3.20 -38.36
CA HIS A 5 10.30 2.98 -37.74
C HIS A 5 11.09 4.29 -37.70
N ALA A 6 11.83 4.45 -36.62
CA ALA A 6 12.74 5.57 -36.42
C ALA A 6 14.16 5.07 -36.14
N GLY A 7 15.15 5.87 -36.53
CA GLY A 7 16.56 5.52 -36.42
C GLY A 7 17.43 6.69 -35.95
N ASP A 8 18.73 6.63 -36.19
CA ASP A 8 19.68 7.65 -35.72
C ASP A 8 19.32 9.08 -36.19
N ALA A 9 18.78 9.21 -37.41
CA ALA A 9 18.36 10.49 -37.96
C ALA A 9 17.19 11.14 -37.20
N ASP A 10 16.44 10.36 -36.42
CA ASP A 10 15.25 10.80 -35.69
C ASP A 10 15.54 11.16 -34.22
N LYS A 11 16.78 10.97 -33.74
CA LYS A 11 17.16 11.21 -32.33
C LYS A 11 16.82 12.61 -31.85
N GLU A 12 17.01 13.62 -32.69
CA GLU A 12 16.68 15.00 -32.32
C GLU A 12 15.17 15.21 -32.13
N ALA A 13 14.35 14.53 -32.93
CA ALA A 13 12.89 14.57 -32.77
C ALA A 13 12.44 13.82 -31.50
N VAL A 14 13.04 12.67 -31.21
CA VAL A 14 12.80 11.92 -29.96
C VAL A 14 13.21 12.76 -28.75
N ARG A 15 14.39 13.41 -28.79
CA ARG A 15 14.85 14.29 -27.71
C ARG A 15 13.87 15.42 -27.43
N ARG A 16 13.34 16.08 -28.46
CA ARG A 16 12.32 17.13 -28.26
C ARG A 16 11.04 16.61 -27.60
N LEU A 17 10.58 15.42 -27.99
CA LEU A 17 9.43 14.78 -27.37
C LEU A 17 9.71 14.38 -25.91
N TRP A 18 10.92 13.90 -25.64
CA TRP A 18 11.37 13.54 -24.31
C TRP A 18 11.49 14.77 -23.41
N ASP A 19 12.10 15.87 -23.88
CA ASP A 19 12.18 17.13 -23.14
C ASP A 19 10.77 17.66 -22.79
N ALA A 20 9.80 17.53 -23.70
CA ALA A 20 8.41 17.87 -23.44
C ALA A 20 7.79 16.96 -22.37
N TRP A 21 8.06 15.66 -22.41
CA TRP A 21 7.60 14.72 -21.38
C TRP A 21 8.15 15.07 -19.99
N GLN A 22 9.44 15.40 -19.89
CA GLN A 22 10.06 15.79 -18.63
C GLN A 22 9.44 17.08 -18.08
N ALA A 23 9.14 18.06 -18.94
CA ALA A 23 8.47 19.29 -18.54
C ALA A 23 7.02 19.06 -18.02
N GLU A 24 6.35 18.01 -18.49
CA GLU A 24 5.01 17.61 -18.02
C GLU A 24 5.03 16.77 -16.73
N THR A 25 6.17 16.16 -16.38
CA THR A 25 6.26 15.22 -15.26
C THR A 25 6.58 15.95 -13.96
N VAL A 26 5.56 16.13 -13.12
CA VAL A 26 5.64 16.95 -11.89
C VAL A 26 6.21 16.18 -10.68
N ASP A 27 6.14 14.84 -10.68
CA ASP A 27 6.46 14.00 -9.51
C ASP A 27 7.44 12.87 -9.87
N LEU A 28 8.64 13.23 -10.33
CA LEU A 28 9.71 12.25 -10.48
C LEU A 28 10.21 11.79 -9.11
N PRO A 29 10.50 10.49 -8.92
CA PRO A 29 11.12 10.03 -7.69
C PRO A 29 12.45 10.78 -7.43
N PRO A 30 12.80 11.09 -6.17
CA PRO A 30 14.03 11.83 -5.85
C PRO A 30 15.32 11.20 -6.36
N TRP A 31 15.32 9.88 -6.59
CA TRP A 31 16.45 9.11 -7.10
C TRP A 31 16.49 8.99 -8.63
N ALA A 32 15.50 9.51 -9.35
CA ALA A 32 15.46 9.40 -10.81
C ALA A 32 16.38 10.45 -11.45
N ASP A 33 17.29 10.00 -12.33
CA ASP A 33 18.06 10.89 -13.20
C ASP A 33 17.23 11.22 -14.44
N ALA A 34 16.77 12.47 -14.49
CA ALA A 34 15.90 13.00 -15.53
C ALA A 34 16.67 13.80 -16.58
N SER A 35 17.95 13.46 -16.82
CA SER A 35 18.78 14.03 -17.88
C SER A 35 18.68 13.23 -19.19
N TRP A 36 18.84 13.90 -20.33
CA TRP A 36 18.85 13.23 -21.63
C TRP A 36 20.00 12.24 -21.71
N GLU A 37 21.15 12.61 -21.14
CA GLU A 37 22.36 11.80 -21.10
C GLU A 37 22.16 10.46 -20.38
N ALA A 38 21.30 10.41 -19.36
CA ALA A 38 20.91 9.17 -18.70
C ALA A 38 19.96 8.31 -19.55
N ASN A 39 19.11 8.92 -20.38
CA ASN A 39 18.10 8.21 -21.19
C ASN A 39 18.59 7.80 -22.59
N GLU A 40 19.51 8.56 -23.20
CA GLU A 40 20.03 8.33 -24.55
C GLU A 40 20.49 6.88 -24.81
N PRO A 41 21.15 6.18 -23.85
CA PRO A 41 21.51 4.77 -24.03
C PRO A 41 20.31 3.83 -24.28
N GLU A 42 19.13 4.12 -23.72
CA GLU A 42 17.91 3.34 -24.01
C GLU A 42 17.44 3.58 -25.45
N ILE A 43 17.45 4.84 -25.89
CA ILE A 43 17.08 5.20 -27.27
C ILE A 43 18.02 4.50 -28.26
N ASP A 44 19.32 4.53 -28.01
CA ASP A 44 20.34 3.83 -28.81
C ASP A 44 20.08 2.33 -28.86
N ARG A 45 19.76 1.73 -27.71
CA ARG A 45 19.40 0.31 -27.61
C ARG A 45 18.16 -0.01 -28.46
N ALA A 46 17.13 0.83 -28.39
CA ALA A 46 15.90 0.63 -29.16
C ALA A 46 16.14 0.74 -30.67
N ILE A 47 16.97 1.69 -31.11
CA ILE A 47 17.37 1.84 -32.52
C ILE A 47 18.13 0.58 -32.98
N ALA A 48 19.16 0.17 -32.23
CA ALA A 48 19.94 -1.03 -32.53
C ALA A 48 19.07 -2.30 -32.54
N ALA A 49 18.03 -2.34 -31.70
CA ALA A 49 17.06 -3.42 -31.64
C ALA A 49 15.96 -3.32 -32.70
N ASN A 50 15.98 -2.35 -33.63
CA ASN A 50 14.87 -2.06 -34.56
C ASN A 50 13.51 -1.99 -33.85
N GLY A 51 13.49 -1.32 -32.70
CA GLY A 51 12.34 -1.25 -31.79
C GLY A 51 11.92 0.18 -31.43
N LEU A 52 12.50 1.19 -32.08
CA LEU A 52 12.05 2.57 -31.99
C LEU A 52 11.00 2.87 -33.08
N PHE A 53 9.84 3.38 -32.67
CA PHE A 53 8.79 3.86 -33.57
C PHE A 53 8.40 5.30 -33.24
N LEU A 54 8.08 6.07 -34.28
CA LEU A 54 7.52 7.42 -34.19
C LEU A 54 6.07 7.43 -34.68
N ALA A 55 5.25 8.19 -33.97
CA ALA A 55 3.96 8.64 -34.44
C ALA A 55 4.12 10.03 -35.05
N GLU A 56 3.67 10.20 -36.28
CA GLU A 56 3.71 11.48 -36.99
C GLU A 56 2.29 11.97 -37.32
N GLU A 57 2.08 13.26 -37.12
CA GLU A 57 0.87 13.97 -37.47
C GLU A 57 1.25 15.26 -38.20
N ASP A 58 0.73 15.44 -39.42
CA ASP A 58 1.03 16.56 -40.30
C ASP A 58 2.54 16.80 -40.57
N GLY A 59 3.31 15.72 -40.60
CA GLY A 59 4.76 15.76 -40.83
C GLY A 59 5.59 16.09 -39.58
N GLU A 60 4.95 16.23 -38.42
CA GLU A 60 5.61 16.46 -37.14
C GLU A 60 5.54 15.23 -36.23
N ALA A 61 6.64 14.96 -35.52
CA ALA A 61 6.67 13.91 -34.50
C ALA A 61 5.72 14.27 -33.35
N ALA A 62 4.79 13.36 -33.07
CA ALA A 62 3.71 13.51 -32.10
C ALA A 62 3.81 12.53 -30.93
N GLY A 63 4.65 11.51 -31.04
CA GLY A 63 4.91 10.53 -29.98
C GLY A 63 5.94 9.50 -30.42
N PHE A 64 6.47 8.74 -29.47
CA PHE A 64 7.43 7.68 -29.73
C PHE A 64 7.23 6.51 -28.77
N VAL A 65 7.74 5.35 -29.15
CA VAL A 65 7.85 4.18 -28.28
C VAL A 65 9.17 3.46 -28.51
N THR A 66 9.83 3.04 -27.43
CA THR A 66 11.02 2.18 -27.47
C THR A 66 10.64 0.73 -27.13
N SER A 67 11.34 -0.22 -27.74
CA SER A 67 11.19 -1.63 -27.42
C SER A 67 12.43 -2.43 -27.78
N TRP A 68 12.61 -3.57 -27.11
CA TRP A 68 13.65 -4.55 -27.42
C TRP A 68 13.20 -5.96 -27.08
N LEU A 69 13.84 -6.96 -27.70
CA LEU A 69 13.58 -8.38 -27.50
C LEU A 69 14.79 -9.04 -26.83
N GLU A 70 14.55 -9.73 -25.72
CA GLU A 70 15.51 -10.59 -25.02
C GLU A 70 15.00 -12.03 -25.09
N ASP A 71 15.68 -12.89 -25.86
CA ASP A 71 15.24 -14.24 -26.19
C ASP A 71 13.83 -14.29 -26.81
N HIS A 72 12.83 -14.67 -26.02
CA HIS A 72 11.42 -14.80 -26.42
C HIS A 72 10.50 -13.81 -25.67
N VAL A 73 11.08 -12.92 -24.85
CA VAL A 73 10.36 -11.94 -24.03
C VAL A 73 10.81 -10.54 -24.44
N ALA A 74 9.85 -9.71 -24.85
CA ALA A 74 10.11 -8.34 -25.22
C ALA A 74 9.77 -7.36 -24.10
N ARG A 75 10.37 -6.17 -24.17
CA ARG A 75 10.10 -5.05 -23.26
C ARG A 75 9.78 -3.79 -24.05
N ILE A 76 8.81 -3.03 -23.57
CA ILE A 76 8.65 -1.60 -23.88
C ILE A 76 9.38 -0.83 -22.79
N GLY A 77 10.20 0.14 -23.21
CA GLY A 77 10.77 1.13 -22.30
C GLY A 77 9.86 2.35 -22.24
N ASP A 78 10.31 3.45 -22.80
CA ASP A 78 9.56 4.69 -22.93
C ASP A 78 8.40 4.62 -23.95
N LEU A 79 7.24 5.14 -23.56
CA LEU A 79 6.11 5.48 -24.43
C LEU A 79 5.64 6.89 -24.08
N PHE A 80 5.71 7.80 -25.05
CA PHE A 80 5.21 9.15 -24.89
C PHE A 80 4.40 9.61 -26.11
N VAL A 81 3.33 10.37 -25.83
CA VAL A 81 2.51 11.06 -26.83
C VAL A 81 2.31 12.49 -26.36
N ALA A 82 2.66 13.45 -27.21
CA ALA A 82 2.48 14.87 -26.95
C ALA A 82 1.00 15.20 -26.69
N GLU A 83 0.74 16.14 -25.79
CA GLU A 83 -0.63 16.47 -25.34
C GLU A 83 -1.61 16.70 -26.51
N ARG A 84 -1.18 17.44 -27.54
CA ARG A 84 -1.95 17.75 -28.76
C ARG A 84 -2.46 16.51 -29.52
N ALA A 85 -1.78 15.37 -29.39
CA ALA A 85 -2.06 14.12 -30.09
C ALA A 85 -2.66 13.04 -29.18
N ARG A 86 -2.89 13.35 -27.89
CA ARG A 86 -3.52 12.42 -26.94
C ARG A 86 -5.00 12.24 -27.27
N ARG A 87 -5.56 11.11 -26.82
CA ARG A 87 -6.97 10.72 -27.06
C ARG A 87 -7.38 10.57 -28.53
N GLY A 88 -6.44 10.74 -29.47
CA GLY A 88 -6.60 10.46 -30.91
C GLY A 88 -6.13 9.07 -31.35
N GLY A 89 -5.77 8.18 -30.40
CA GLY A 89 -5.36 6.80 -30.69
C GLY A 89 -3.86 6.59 -30.97
N ALA A 90 -3.03 7.64 -30.92
CA ALA A 90 -1.59 7.56 -31.19
C ALA A 90 -0.86 6.48 -30.36
N GLY A 91 -1.09 6.48 -29.04
CA GLY A 91 -0.45 5.52 -28.12
C GLY A 91 -0.85 4.08 -28.42
N ARG A 92 -2.11 3.84 -28.79
CA ARG A 92 -2.57 2.51 -29.22
C ARG A 92 -1.86 2.06 -30.50
N ALA A 93 -1.78 2.95 -31.49
CA ALA A 93 -1.14 2.64 -32.77
C ALA A 93 0.36 2.37 -32.61
N LEU A 94 1.06 3.10 -31.73
CA LEU A 94 2.46 2.84 -31.38
C LEU A 94 2.65 1.45 -30.76
N ILE A 95 1.82 1.08 -29.77
CA ILE A 95 1.89 -0.24 -29.14
C ILE A 95 1.57 -1.37 -30.12
N GLU A 96 0.58 -1.18 -31.00
CA GLU A 96 0.23 -2.18 -32.02
C GLU A 96 1.39 -2.41 -33.00
N ALA A 97 2.08 -1.35 -33.44
CA ALA A 97 3.27 -1.46 -34.29
C ALA A 97 4.42 -2.21 -33.59
N VAL A 98 4.63 -1.94 -32.30
CA VAL A 98 5.60 -2.68 -31.47
C VAL A 98 5.25 -4.16 -31.38
N ILE A 99 3.99 -4.50 -31.08
CA ILE A 99 3.51 -5.89 -31.00
C ILE A 99 3.71 -6.62 -32.34
N GLU A 100 3.37 -5.98 -33.46
CA GLU A 100 3.55 -6.56 -34.78
C GLU A 100 5.02 -6.86 -35.09
N ASN A 101 5.90 -5.88 -34.88
CA ASN A 101 7.34 -6.01 -35.08
C ASN A 101 7.96 -7.11 -34.21
N LEU A 102 7.60 -7.16 -32.92
CA LEU A 102 8.15 -8.14 -31.98
C LEU A 102 7.62 -9.56 -32.26
N ARG A 103 6.34 -9.70 -32.61
CA ARG A 103 5.76 -10.99 -32.99
C ARG A 103 6.44 -11.55 -34.24
N ALA A 104 6.71 -10.71 -35.24
CA ALA A 104 7.45 -11.10 -36.44
C ALA A 104 8.88 -11.60 -36.13
N ARG A 105 9.42 -11.23 -34.96
CA ARG A 105 10.76 -11.60 -34.48
C ARG A 105 10.76 -12.71 -33.45
N GLY A 106 9.62 -13.37 -33.23
CA GLY A 106 9.51 -14.53 -32.34
C GLY A 106 9.24 -14.20 -30.87
N ALA A 107 8.89 -12.96 -30.54
CA ALA A 107 8.45 -12.63 -29.19
C ALA A 107 7.14 -13.36 -28.85
N THR A 108 7.10 -13.93 -27.65
CA THR A 108 5.93 -14.63 -27.10
C THR A 108 5.23 -13.82 -26.02
N HIS A 109 5.97 -12.93 -25.37
CA HIS A 109 5.50 -12.09 -24.26
C HIS A 109 6.04 -10.66 -24.42
N LEU A 110 5.30 -9.69 -23.89
CA LEU A 110 5.67 -8.27 -23.90
C LEU A 110 5.44 -7.70 -22.49
N LEU A 111 6.50 -7.15 -21.90
CA LEU A 111 6.50 -6.55 -20.56
C LEU A 111 6.68 -5.03 -20.66
N LEU A 112 6.12 -4.31 -19.70
CA LEU A 112 6.31 -2.86 -19.56
C LEU A 112 6.20 -2.46 -18.08
N GLY A 113 6.80 -1.32 -17.73
CA GLY A 113 6.50 -0.60 -16.50
C GLY A 113 5.37 0.39 -16.76
N ALA A 114 4.33 0.38 -15.92
CA ALA A 114 3.24 1.35 -15.99
C ALA A 114 3.21 2.21 -14.73
N ASN A 115 3.07 3.52 -14.89
CA ASN A 115 2.65 4.37 -13.79
C ASN A 115 1.15 4.15 -13.51
N LEU A 116 0.69 4.47 -12.30
CA LEU A 116 -0.70 4.21 -11.88
C LEU A 116 -1.73 4.88 -12.81
N ASN A 117 -1.41 6.06 -13.34
CA ASN A 117 -2.29 6.83 -14.23
C ASN A 117 -2.46 6.21 -15.63
N SER A 118 -1.55 5.32 -16.05
CA SER A 118 -1.58 4.65 -17.36
C SER A 118 -2.13 3.23 -17.32
N LEU A 119 -2.42 2.68 -16.12
CA LEU A 119 -2.88 1.29 -15.97
C LEU A 119 -4.12 0.98 -16.82
N THR A 120 -5.17 1.80 -16.73
CA THR A 120 -6.39 1.59 -17.50
C THR A 120 -6.17 1.64 -19.02
N PHE A 121 -5.17 2.38 -19.49
CA PHE A 121 -4.81 2.38 -20.91
C PHE A 121 -4.22 1.02 -21.33
N TYR A 122 -3.28 0.47 -20.56
CA TYR A 122 -2.66 -0.81 -20.85
C TYR A 122 -3.61 -2.00 -20.66
N GLU A 123 -4.48 -1.96 -19.63
CA GLU A 123 -5.52 -2.98 -19.42
C GLU A 123 -6.44 -3.10 -20.64
N ARG A 124 -6.84 -1.97 -21.26
CA ARG A 124 -7.65 -1.96 -22.49
C ARG A 124 -6.93 -2.56 -23.70
N LEU A 125 -5.60 -2.60 -23.69
CA LEU A 125 -4.77 -3.26 -24.70
C LEU A 125 -4.50 -4.74 -24.38
N GLY A 126 -5.05 -5.25 -23.28
CA GLY A 126 -4.94 -6.66 -22.88
C GLY A 126 -3.73 -6.98 -22.01
N PHE A 127 -2.99 -5.97 -21.52
CA PHE A 127 -1.96 -6.19 -20.50
C PHE A 127 -2.60 -6.56 -19.17
N ARG A 128 -1.90 -7.38 -18.38
CA ARG A 128 -2.30 -7.84 -17.06
C ARG A 128 -1.14 -7.70 -16.09
N GLU A 129 -1.44 -7.43 -14.82
CA GLU A 129 -0.43 -7.40 -13.75
C GLU A 129 0.22 -8.79 -13.61
N GLU A 130 1.55 -8.81 -13.51
CA GLU A 130 2.35 -10.04 -13.33
C GLU A 130 3.20 -9.96 -12.06
N SER A 131 3.82 -8.81 -11.78
CA SER A 131 4.64 -8.56 -10.59
C SER A 131 4.60 -7.09 -10.16
N ARG A 132 4.98 -6.81 -8.91
CA ARG A 132 5.11 -5.46 -8.35
C ARG A 132 6.57 -5.09 -8.13
N ASN A 133 6.91 -3.84 -8.43
CA ASN A 133 8.16 -3.24 -7.96
C ASN A 133 7.94 -2.70 -6.55
N LEU A 134 8.83 -3.06 -5.62
CA LEU A 134 8.83 -2.54 -4.26
C LEU A 134 9.98 -1.55 -4.14
N VAL A 135 9.72 -0.43 -3.46
CA VAL A 135 10.72 0.59 -3.16
C VAL A 135 10.93 0.63 -1.66
N LEU A 136 12.19 0.59 -1.23
CA LEU A 136 12.60 0.83 0.15
C LEU A 136 13.59 2.00 0.11
N ASP A 137 13.26 3.08 0.79
CA ASP A 137 14.22 4.13 1.10
C ASP A 137 15.14 3.62 2.23
N LEU A 138 16.45 3.63 1.98
CA LEU A 138 17.47 3.10 2.89
C LEU A 138 17.81 4.07 4.01
N ASP A 139 17.40 5.34 3.91
CA ASP A 139 17.57 6.36 4.94
C ASP A 139 16.38 6.41 5.92
N VAL A 140 15.35 5.57 5.70
CA VAL A 140 14.29 5.35 6.69
C VAL A 140 14.89 4.56 7.85
N PRO A 141 14.64 4.95 9.12
CA PRO A 141 15.03 4.12 10.26
C PRO A 141 14.57 2.69 10.02
N GLU A 142 15.44 1.70 10.23
CA GLU A 142 15.06 0.28 10.11
C GLU A 142 13.66 0.10 10.71
N ALA A 143 12.70 -0.38 9.90
CA ALA A 143 11.41 -0.82 10.42
C ALA A 143 11.73 -1.72 11.61
N GLY A 144 11.36 -1.30 12.81
CA GLY A 144 12.03 -1.73 14.03
C GLY A 144 12.19 -3.26 14.08
N THR A 145 13.34 -3.75 14.52
CA THR A 145 13.55 -5.20 14.66
C THR A 145 12.87 -5.79 15.91
N GLY A 146 12.15 -4.96 16.67
CA GLY A 146 11.42 -5.35 17.87
C GLY A 146 10.18 -6.18 17.58
N ARG A 147 9.57 -6.72 18.64
CA ARG A 147 8.36 -7.53 18.56
C ARG A 147 7.17 -6.63 18.20
N SER A 148 6.34 -7.09 17.27
CA SER A 148 4.98 -6.58 17.13
C SER A 148 4.03 -7.46 17.94
N TRP A 149 2.97 -6.87 18.46
CA TRP A 149 1.88 -7.59 19.11
C TRP A 149 0.63 -6.72 19.22
N GLY A 150 -0.54 -7.33 19.35
CA GLY A 150 -1.77 -6.56 19.47
C GLY A 150 -3.03 -7.38 19.68
N SER A 151 -4.14 -6.66 19.79
CA SER A 151 -5.45 -7.21 20.06
C SER A 151 -6.53 -6.47 19.27
N ILE A 152 -7.63 -7.17 19.02
CA ILE A 152 -8.81 -6.61 18.34
C ILE A 152 -9.98 -6.69 19.30
N HIS A 153 -10.62 -5.57 19.57
CA HIS A 153 -11.79 -5.49 20.43
C HIS A 153 -13.04 -5.21 19.60
N VAL A 154 -14.02 -6.10 19.65
CA VAL A 154 -15.30 -6.00 18.93
C VAL A 154 -16.41 -5.63 19.91
N GLN A 155 -17.10 -4.52 19.67
CA GLN A 155 -18.17 -4.03 20.54
C GLN A 155 -19.47 -4.83 20.32
N THR A 156 -19.56 -6.00 20.94
CA THR A 156 -20.71 -6.91 20.85
C THR A 156 -20.71 -7.91 22.00
N ASP A 157 -21.86 -8.52 22.25
CA ASP A 157 -22.04 -9.67 23.15
C ASP A 157 -22.21 -11.01 22.39
N ASP A 158 -22.24 -10.98 21.04
CA ASP A 158 -22.34 -12.18 20.19
C ASP A 158 -20.99 -12.90 20.05
N LEU A 159 -20.57 -13.58 21.12
CA LEU A 159 -19.33 -14.38 21.15
C LEU A 159 -19.29 -15.43 20.04
N ALA A 160 -20.40 -16.13 19.81
CA ALA A 160 -20.49 -17.15 18.76
C ALA A 160 -20.40 -16.56 17.34
N GLY A 161 -20.89 -15.34 17.14
CA GLY A 161 -20.71 -14.56 15.91
C GLY A 161 -19.24 -14.23 15.65
N VAL A 162 -18.55 -13.71 16.66
CA VAL A 162 -17.12 -13.37 16.56
C VAL A 162 -16.28 -14.62 16.30
N GLU A 163 -16.48 -15.71 17.05
CA GLU A 163 -15.76 -16.96 16.82
C GLU A 163 -15.94 -17.50 15.39
N ARG A 164 -17.17 -17.46 14.86
CA ARG A 164 -17.43 -17.90 13.48
C ARG A 164 -16.72 -17.01 12.47
N ALA A 165 -16.70 -15.70 12.68
CA ALA A 165 -16.00 -14.77 11.82
C ALA A 165 -14.48 -15.01 11.85
N VAL A 166 -13.89 -15.19 13.03
CA VAL A 166 -12.47 -15.53 13.20
C VAL A 166 -12.13 -16.84 12.48
N ARG A 167 -12.92 -17.91 12.69
CA ARG A 167 -12.76 -19.21 11.97
C ARG A 167 -12.84 -19.05 10.45
N GLN A 168 -13.67 -18.14 9.95
CA GLN A 168 -13.84 -17.90 8.53
C GLN A 168 -12.67 -17.12 7.92
N PHE A 169 -12.16 -16.09 8.60
CA PHE A 169 -11.21 -15.13 8.02
C PHE A 169 -9.74 -15.44 8.30
N VAL A 170 -9.39 -15.93 9.49
CA VAL A 170 -7.98 -16.20 9.85
C VAL A 170 -7.29 -17.17 8.87
N PRO A 171 -7.92 -18.26 8.39
CA PRO A 171 -7.29 -19.15 7.42
C PRO A 171 -6.94 -18.49 6.07
N ARG A 172 -7.55 -17.34 5.76
CA ARG A 172 -7.33 -16.57 4.52
C ARG A 172 -6.25 -15.50 4.68
N LEU A 173 -5.76 -15.27 5.89
CA LEU A 173 -4.65 -14.35 6.13
C LEU A 173 -3.33 -14.95 5.62
N PRO A 174 -2.51 -14.18 4.90
CA PRO A 174 -1.11 -14.51 4.66
C PRO A 174 -0.36 -14.84 5.96
N GLY A 175 0.70 -15.65 5.87
CA GLY A 175 1.56 -15.98 7.03
C GLY A 175 1.15 -17.23 7.83
N ARG A 176 -0.07 -17.75 7.64
CA ARG A 176 -0.59 -18.99 8.27
C ARG A 176 -0.49 -18.98 9.81
N SER A 177 -1.41 -18.27 10.47
CA SER A 177 -1.55 -18.24 11.93
C SER A 177 -1.44 -19.63 12.59
N ARG A 178 -0.74 -19.68 13.73
CA ARG A 178 -0.67 -20.87 14.61
C ARG A 178 -1.93 -21.08 15.45
N GLY A 179 -2.75 -20.05 15.62
CA GLY A 179 -4.00 -20.13 16.36
C GLY A 179 -4.54 -18.75 16.72
N SER A 180 -5.82 -18.73 17.09
CA SER A 180 -6.50 -17.53 17.58
C SER A 180 -7.20 -17.81 18.90
N LEU A 181 -7.39 -16.76 19.69
CA LEU A 181 -8.09 -16.79 20.96
C LEU A 181 -9.17 -15.71 20.94
N VAL A 182 -10.38 -16.09 21.35
CA VAL A 182 -11.50 -15.16 21.50
C VAL A 182 -11.91 -15.14 22.97
N ALA A 183 -11.78 -13.98 23.61
CA ALA A 183 -12.16 -13.78 25.00
C ALA A 183 -13.61 -13.31 25.11
N PRO A 184 -14.35 -13.73 26.15
CA PRO A 184 -15.75 -13.33 26.34
C PRO A 184 -15.91 -11.82 26.53
N PRO A 185 -17.14 -11.28 26.36
CA PRO A 185 -17.37 -9.85 26.47
C PRO A 185 -17.02 -9.32 27.86
N ARG A 186 -16.18 -8.27 27.90
CA ARG A 186 -15.83 -7.50 29.10
C ARG A 186 -16.01 -6.02 28.79
N ASN A 187 -16.75 -5.31 29.65
CA ASN A 187 -17.14 -3.90 29.41
C ASN A 187 -17.77 -3.66 28.03
N GLY A 188 -18.50 -4.64 27.50
CA GLY A 188 -19.15 -4.56 26.18
C GLY A 188 -18.26 -4.92 24.99
N TRP A 189 -17.06 -5.48 25.23
CA TRP A 189 -16.09 -5.81 24.19
C TRP A 189 -15.67 -7.27 24.24
N ILE A 190 -15.78 -7.97 23.11
CA ILE A 190 -15.13 -9.26 22.88
C ILE A 190 -13.73 -9.00 22.34
N ALA A 191 -12.70 -9.58 22.96
CA ALA A 191 -11.33 -9.47 22.50
C ALA A 191 -10.93 -10.66 21.62
N VAL A 192 -10.19 -10.39 20.55
CA VAL A 192 -9.66 -11.37 19.61
C VAL A 192 -8.15 -11.18 19.53
N TYR A 193 -7.44 -12.28 19.70
CA TYR A 193 -5.99 -12.37 19.60
C TYR A 193 -5.65 -13.42 18.56
N ASP A 194 -4.64 -13.15 17.76
CA ASP A 194 -4.20 -14.10 16.75
C ASP A 194 -2.70 -14.03 16.56
N GLU A 195 -2.09 -15.20 16.41
CA GLU A 195 -0.64 -15.31 16.31
C GLU A 195 -0.06 -14.58 15.10
N VAL A 196 -0.74 -14.59 13.93
CA VAL A 196 -0.24 -13.85 12.76
C VAL A 196 -0.41 -12.35 12.93
N CYS A 197 -1.47 -11.92 13.63
CA CYS A 197 -1.70 -10.52 13.96
C CYS A 197 -0.65 -9.98 14.94
N ASP A 198 -0.08 -10.82 15.81
CA ASP A 198 1.03 -10.41 16.67
C ASP A 198 2.27 -10.08 15.82
N ARG A 199 2.70 -11.01 14.96
CA ARG A 199 3.91 -10.85 14.14
C ARG A 199 3.79 -9.85 12.99
N ASP A 200 2.59 -9.53 12.51
CA ASP A 200 2.36 -8.68 11.34
C ASP A 200 1.23 -7.66 11.59
N PRO A 201 1.57 -6.39 11.86
CA PRO A 201 0.58 -5.33 12.10
C PRO A 201 -0.41 -5.12 10.94
N ALA A 202 -0.02 -5.43 9.70
CA ALA A 202 -0.93 -5.34 8.57
C ALA A 202 -2.02 -6.42 8.64
N MET A 203 -1.70 -7.61 9.17
CA MET A 203 -2.69 -8.67 9.39
C MET A 203 -3.64 -8.32 10.53
N LEU A 204 -3.16 -7.69 11.60
CA LEU A 204 -4.02 -7.16 12.69
C LEU A 204 -5.09 -6.22 12.13
N ARG A 205 -4.69 -5.21 11.35
CA ARG A 205 -5.61 -4.25 10.71
C ARG A 205 -6.57 -4.91 9.74
N ARG A 206 -6.07 -5.86 8.94
CA ARG A 206 -6.89 -6.59 7.98
C ARG A 206 -7.98 -7.40 8.68
N LEU A 207 -7.62 -8.19 9.69
CA LEU A 207 -8.61 -8.98 10.44
C LEU A 207 -9.64 -8.09 11.13
N ALA A 208 -9.21 -6.98 11.75
CA ALA A 208 -10.11 -6.03 12.39
C ALA A 208 -11.14 -5.44 11.40
N THR A 209 -10.69 -5.12 10.18
CA THR A 209 -11.55 -4.61 9.11
C THR A 209 -12.59 -5.65 8.69
N GLU A 210 -12.18 -6.90 8.47
CA GLU A 210 -13.07 -8.01 8.11
C GLU A 210 -14.09 -8.30 9.21
N LEU A 211 -13.68 -8.25 10.49
CA LEU A 211 -14.57 -8.41 11.63
C LEU A 211 -15.60 -7.28 11.73
N SER A 212 -15.17 -6.03 11.56
CA SER A 212 -16.06 -4.86 11.59
C SER A 212 -17.08 -4.90 10.46
N ASP A 213 -16.65 -5.22 9.24
CA ASP A 213 -17.53 -5.34 8.07
C ASP A 213 -18.55 -6.48 8.25
N ARG A 214 -18.06 -7.67 8.60
CA ARG A 214 -18.90 -8.87 8.72
C ARG A 214 -19.96 -8.77 9.81
N LEU A 215 -19.62 -8.13 10.92
CA LEU A 215 -20.49 -8.02 12.09
C LEU A 215 -21.27 -6.70 12.12
N GLY A 216 -20.90 -5.73 11.28
CA GLY A 216 -21.45 -4.37 11.34
C GLY A 216 -21.18 -3.67 12.68
N ALA A 217 -20.17 -4.13 13.41
CA ALA A 217 -19.86 -3.67 14.77
C ALA A 217 -18.74 -2.62 14.76
N VAL A 218 -18.70 -1.82 15.83
CA VAL A 218 -17.54 -1.00 16.16
C VAL A 218 -16.40 -1.94 16.55
N VAL A 219 -15.23 -1.76 15.94
CA VAL A 219 -14.04 -2.55 16.23
C VAL A 219 -12.88 -1.62 16.48
N LEU A 220 -12.12 -1.88 17.54
CA LEU A 220 -10.89 -1.17 17.86
C LEU A 220 -9.73 -2.16 17.85
N ALA A 221 -8.83 -2.02 16.88
CA ALA A 221 -7.57 -2.73 16.85
C ALA A 221 -6.49 -1.89 17.54
N LEU A 222 -5.76 -2.48 18.47
CA LEU A 222 -4.67 -1.86 19.22
C LEU A 222 -3.40 -2.70 19.01
N GLY A 223 -2.26 -2.08 18.74
CA GLY A 223 -1.01 -2.82 18.65
C GLY A 223 0.23 -1.99 18.91
N VAL A 224 1.25 -2.66 19.43
CA VAL A 224 2.64 -2.20 19.37
C VAL A 224 3.24 -2.73 18.07
N GLU A 225 3.79 -1.84 17.26
CA GLU A 225 4.54 -2.22 16.06
C GLU A 225 6.03 -2.10 16.37
N HIS A 226 6.72 -3.23 16.26
CA HIS A 226 8.17 -3.35 16.32
C HIS A 226 8.83 -2.86 17.63
N ASP A 227 8.12 -2.90 18.77
CA ASP A 227 8.53 -2.28 20.04
C ASP A 227 8.90 -0.79 19.95
N VAL A 228 8.41 -0.07 18.93
CA VAL A 228 8.74 1.35 18.70
C VAL A 228 7.51 2.24 18.75
N VAL A 229 6.44 1.86 18.05
CA VAL A 229 5.24 2.69 17.93
C VAL A 229 4.00 1.98 18.44
N VAL A 230 3.05 2.77 18.92
CA VAL A 230 1.69 2.32 19.20
C VAL A 230 0.79 2.80 18.08
N ARG A 231 -0.01 1.89 17.52
CA ARG A 231 -1.07 2.20 16.58
C ARG A 231 -2.41 1.73 17.14
N PHE A 232 -3.46 2.53 16.95
CA PHE A 232 -4.81 2.00 16.97
C PHE A 232 -5.57 2.36 15.71
N VAL A 233 -6.52 1.50 15.34
CA VAL A 233 -7.46 1.74 14.25
C VAL A 233 -8.87 1.48 14.77
N LEU A 234 -9.69 2.52 14.76
CA LEU A 234 -11.10 2.46 15.12
C LEU A 234 -11.93 2.32 13.85
N LEU A 235 -12.80 1.32 13.81
CA LEU A 235 -13.59 0.93 12.67
C LEU A 235 -15.08 0.92 13.02
N GLU A 236 -15.93 1.28 12.05
CA GLU A 236 -17.38 1.10 12.11
C GLU A 236 -17.86 0.56 10.75
N ALA A 237 -18.49 -0.61 10.76
CA ALA A 237 -18.97 -1.30 9.55
C ALA A 237 -17.89 -1.38 8.45
N GLY A 238 -16.67 -1.81 8.81
CA GLY A 238 -15.54 -2.00 7.90
C GLY A 238 -14.82 -0.74 7.46
N ARG A 239 -15.27 0.45 7.89
CA ARG A 239 -14.63 1.73 7.54
C ARG A 239 -13.81 2.27 8.69
N VAL A 240 -12.61 2.75 8.40
CA VAL A 240 -11.78 3.46 9.38
C VAL A 240 -12.44 4.80 9.70
N VAL A 241 -12.75 5.01 10.97
CA VAL A 241 -13.36 6.25 11.47
C VAL A 241 -12.37 7.11 12.23
N ASP A 242 -11.33 6.50 12.79
CA ASP A 242 -10.20 7.17 13.43
C ASP A 242 -8.97 6.26 13.36
N GLU A 243 -7.79 6.85 13.19
CA GLU A 243 -6.51 6.14 13.20
C GLU A 243 -5.51 6.97 13.99
N TYR A 244 -4.75 6.29 14.84
CA TYR A 244 -3.70 6.90 15.65
C TYR A 244 -2.39 6.18 15.44
N LEU A 245 -1.32 6.95 15.26
CA LEU A 245 0.06 6.45 15.27
C LEU A 245 0.91 7.33 16.18
N SER A 246 1.55 6.73 17.18
CA SER A 246 2.28 7.47 18.22
C SER A 246 3.45 8.28 17.68
N LEU A 247 4.08 7.83 16.59
CA LEU A 247 5.10 8.56 15.84
C LEU A 247 4.65 8.61 14.36
N PRO A 248 3.92 9.66 13.93
CA PRO A 248 3.28 9.70 12.61
C PRO A 248 4.23 9.43 11.44
N GLU A 249 5.46 9.93 11.50
CA GLU A 249 6.45 9.80 10.43
C GLU A 249 7.42 8.61 10.62
N HIS A 250 7.10 7.65 11.50
CA HIS A 250 7.98 6.50 11.76
C HIS A 250 8.31 5.69 10.50
N TYR A 251 7.32 5.55 9.60
CA TYR A 251 7.46 4.79 8.36
C TYR A 251 7.90 5.63 7.15
N GLY A 252 8.30 6.88 7.38
CA GLY A 252 8.70 7.81 6.34
C GLY A 252 8.03 9.17 6.48
N HIS A 253 8.53 10.12 5.69
CA HIS A 253 8.00 11.48 5.67
C HIS A 253 6.55 11.52 5.18
N LEU A 254 5.73 12.37 5.83
CA LEU A 254 4.33 12.57 5.47
C LEU A 254 4.02 14.07 5.25
N PRO A 255 3.08 14.40 4.35
CA PRO A 255 2.53 15.74 4.28
C PRO A 255 1.97 16.20 5.64
N PRO A 256 2.05 17.50 5.99
CA PRO A 256 1.60 17.98 7.29
C PRO A 256 0.14 17.65 7.64
N GLY A 257 -0.75 17.57 6.65
CA GLY A 257 -2.14 17.19 6.85
C GLY A 257 -2.30 15.73 7.30
N ASP A 258 -1.47 14.83 6.78
CA ASP A 258 -1.52 13.40 7.09
C ASP A 258 -0.91 13.13 8.47
N VAL A 259 0.14 13.88 8.85
CA VAL A 259 0.68 13.86 10.22
C VAL A 259 -0.40 14.22 11.25
N ILE A 260 -1.20 15.26 10.96
CA ILE A 260 -2.30 15.68 11.84
C ILE A 260 -3.42 14.63 11.88
N ALA A 261 -3.70 13.97 10.75
CA ALA A 261 -4.73 12.94 10.65
C ALA A 261 -4.41 11.67 11.46
N LEU A 262 -3.14 11.42 11.78
CA LEU A 262 -2.68 10.31 12.63
C LEU A 262 -2.69 10.63 14.13
N ALA A 263 -3.18 11.80 14.53
CA ALA A 263 -3.48 12.08 15.93
C ALA A 263 -4.88 11.58 16.28
N ALA A 264 -5.01 10.87 17.40
CA ALA A 264 -6.28 10.36 17.89
C ALA A 264 -7.32 11.48 18.00
N ASN A 265 -8.53 11.26 17.48
CA ASN A 265 -9.63 12.21 17.60
C ASN A 265 -10.49 11.87 18.82
N PRO A 266 -10.33 12.58 19.96
CA PRO A 266 -10.95 12.16 21.22
C PRO A 266 -12.47 12.23 21.18
N ARG A 267 -13.06 13.05 20.30
CA ARG A 267 -14.52 13.14 20.13
C ARG A 267 -15.07 11.93 19.39
N VAL A 268 -14.35 11.42 18.38
CA VAL A 268 -14.75 10.23 17.63
C VAL A 268 -14.63 9.00 18.53
N VAL A 269 -13.49 8.86 19.22
CA VAL A 269 -13.26 7.77 20.19
C VAL A 269 -14.35 7.77 21.26
N ALA A 270 -14.62 8.91 21.90
CA ALA A 270 -15.64 9.00 22.94
C ALA A 270 -17.05 8.65 22.45
N ARG A 271 -17.42 9.08 21.24
CA ARG A 271 -18.73 8.80 20.65
C ARG A 271 -18.98 7.30 20.47
N LEU A 272 -17.96 6.55 20.06
CA LEU A 272 -18.10 5.14 19.71
C LEU A 272 -17.80 4.18 20.86
N THR A 273 -16.97 4.61 21.81
CA THR A 273 -16.50 3.76 22.91
C THR A 273 -17.06 4.15 24.27
N GLY A 274 -17.57 5.37 24.44
CA GLY A 274 -17.97 5.93 25.74
C GLY A 274 -16.82 6.48 26.58
N ALA A 275 -15.58 6.42 26.08
CA ALA A 275 -14.40 6.96 26.74
C ALA A 275 -14.50 8.47 27.03
N ASP A 276 -13.85 8.94 28.10
CA ASP A 276 -13.73 10.37 28.36
C ASP A 276 -12.78 11.05 27.34
N PRO A 277 -13.24 12.03 26.54
CA PRO A 277 -12.39 12.72 25.57
C PRO A 277 -11.17 13.40 26.19
N ALA A 278 -11.22 13.82 27.46
CA ALA A 278 -10.07 14.45 28.11
C ALA A 278 -8.98 13.42 28.44
N THR A 279 -9.35 12.27 29.02
CA THR A 279 -8.42 11.14 29.22
C THR A 279 -7.81 10.67 27.91
N VAL A 280 -8.60 10.43 26.86
CA VAL A 280 -8.08 9.99 25.54
C VAL A 280 -7.04 10.96 24.99
N ARG A 281 -7.31 12.27 25.05
CA ARG A 281 -6.35 13.31 24.63
C ARG A 281 -5.05 13.29 25.45
N ALA A 282 -5.15 13.03 26.75
CA ALA A 282 -4.00 13.03 27.65
C ALA A 282 -3.07 11.83 27.39
N VAL A 283 -3.63 10.66 27.06
CA VAL A 283 -2.86 9.42 26.87
C VAL A 283 -2.38 9.24 25.43
N ALA A 284 -3.26 9.38 24.42
CA ALA A 284 -2.97 9.11 23.01
C ALA A 284 -2.24 10.27 22.33
N ARG A 285 -1.05 10.60 22.83
CA ARG A 285 -0.19 11.69 22.34
C ARG A 285 0.68 11.22 21.17
N THR A 286 0.91 12.10 20.20
CA THR A 286 1.91 11.88 19.15
C THR A 286 3.22 12.58 19.51
N ALA A 287 4.34 12.08 19.01
CA ALA A 287 5.65 12.72 19.14
C ALA A 287 6.49 12.59 17.86
N THR A 288 7.60 13.32 17.79
CA THR A 288 8.59 13.21 16.70
C THR A 288 9.74 12.25 17.07
N SER A 289 9.88 11.91 18.35
CA SER A 289 10.87 10.97 18.86
C SER A 289 10.28 9.96 19.85
N PRO A 290 10.69 8.68 19.83
CA PRO A 290 10.24 7.69 20.83
C PRO A 290 10.54 8.11 22.28
N ARG A 291 11.58 8.91 22.51
CA ARG A 291 12.01 9.34 23.86
C ARG A 291 11.02 10.30 24.54
N GLU A 292 10.11 10.88 23.79
CA GLU A 292 9.10 11.82 24.30
C GLU A 292 7.83 11.13 24.79
N LEU A 293 7.72 9.82 24.56
CA LEU A 293 6.59 8.99 24.94
C LEU A 293 7.00 7.94 25.98
N PRO A 294 6.04 7.43 26.77
CA PRO A 294 6.26 6.23 27.57
C PRO A 294 6.69 5.04 26.66
N PRO A 295 7.27 3.98 27.26
CA PRO A 295 7.48 2.73 26.55
C PRO A 295 6.20 2.27 25.81
N PRO A 296 6.29 1.72 24.58
CA PRO A 296 5.09 1.43 23.77
C PRO A 296 4.06 0.54 24.46
N GLY A 297 4.49 -0.48 25.22
CA GLY A 297 3.57 -1.31 26.00
C GLY A 297 2.82 -0.55 27.09
N GLU A 298 3.48 0.37 27.80
CA GLU A 298 2.85 1.23 28.82
C GLU A 298 1.88 2.23 28.18
N LEU A 299 2.26 2.80 27.02
CA LEU A 299 1.40 3.70 26.26
C LEU A 299 0.15 2.99 25.74
N LEU A 300 0.30 1.78 25.19
CA LEU A 300 -0.82 0.96 24.73
C LEU A 300 -1.77 0.62 25.89
N ALA A 301 -1.22 0.21 27.04
CA ALA A 301 -2.00 -0.08 28.23
C ALA A 301 -2.81 1.14 28.71
N ALA A 302 -2.18 2.32 28.76
CA ALA A 302 -2.86 3.56 29.14
C ALA A 302 -4.00 3.94 28.16
N ILE A 303 -3.83 3.67 26.86
CA ILE A 303 -4.88 3.88 25.85
C ILE A 303 -6.02 2.87 26.04
N ALA A 304 -5.69 1.59 26.23
CA ALA A 304 -6.69 0.54 26.48
C ALA A 304 -7.52 0.85 27.74
N ASP A 305 -6.87 1.26 28.84
CA ASP A 305 -7.52 1.66 30.09
C ASP A 305 -8.43 2.88 29.90
N ALA A 306 -7.99 3.89 29.14
CA ALA A 306 -8.79 5.08 28.85
C ALA A 306 -10.10 4.75 28.10
N VAL A 307 -10.08 3.69 27.29
CA VAL A 307 -11.24 3.22 26.53
C VAL A 307 -12.07 2.18 27.31
N GLY A 308 -11.49 1.54 28.33
CA GLY A 308 -12.12 0.47 29.11
C GLY A 308 -11.94 -0.92 28.52
N LEU A 309 -10.89 -1.13 27.74
CA LEU A 309 -10.59 -2.39 27.04
C LEU A 309 -9.76 -3.33 27.93
N GLU A 310 -10.45 -4.26 28.60
CA GLU A 310 -9.78 -5.34 29.32
C GLU A 310 -9.05 -6.28 28.35
N GLY A 311 -7.79 -6.57 28.64
CA GLY A 311 -6.93 -7.40 27.81
C GLY A 311 -6.29 -6.67 26.62
N GLY A 312 -6.45 -5.35 26.50
CA GLY A 312 -5.84 -4.57 25.40
C GLY A 312 -4.32 -4.37 25.51
N ALA A 313 -3.70 -4.79 26.61
CA ALA A 313 -2.30 -4.56 26.94
C ALA A 313 -1.38 -5.77 26.70
N HIS A 314 -1.82 -6.77 25.95
CA HIS A 314 -1.00 -7.93 25.59
C HIS A 314 -1.37 -8.54 24.22
N GLY A 315 -0.45 -9.35 23.68
CA GLY A 315 -0.63 -10.09 22.43
C GLY A 315 -1.11 -11.53 22.63
N TRP A 316 -1.19 -12.28 21.54
CA TRP A 316 -1.62 -13.68 21.53
C TRP A 316 -0.81 -14.61 22.43
N GLU A 317 0.52 -14.44 22.53
CA GLU A 317 1.37 -15.32 23.36
C GLU A 317 1.05 -15.19 24.86
N ASP A 318 0.56 -14.02 25.27
CA ASP A 318 0.31 -13.63 26.66
C ASP A 318 -1.19 -13.69 27.02
N ALA A 319 -2.07 -13.82 26.02
CA ALA A 319 -3.52 -13.93 26.15
C ALA A 319 -4.10 -15.21 26.82
N PRO A 320 -3.40 -16.37 26.90
CA PRO A 320 -3.96 -17.60 27.50
C PRO A 320 -4.37 -17.47 28.98
N GLU A 321 -3.99 -16.38 29.66
CA GLU A 321 -4.35 -16.10 31.06
C GLU A 321 -5.76 -15.49 31.23
N LEU A 322 -6.48 -15.19 30.13
CA LEU A 322 -7.81 -14.59 30.20
C LEU A 322 -8.91 -15.63 30.54
N GLU A 323 -9.56 -15.43 31.70
CA GLU A 323 -10.70 -16.25 32.14
C GLU A 323 -11.81 -16.31 31.08
N GLY A 324 -12.21 -17.54 30.71
CA GLY A 324 -13.28 -17.84 29.77
C GLY A 324 -12.90 -17.80 28.28
N ALA A 325 -11.62 -17.58 27.96
CA ALA A 325 -11.14 -17.54 26.59
C ALA A 325 -11.33 -18.88 25.84
N VAL A 326 -11.78 -18.79 24.60
CA VAL A 326 -11.97 -19.93 23.70
C VAL A 326 -10.84 -19.97 22.67
N SER A 327 -10.10 -21.08 22.65
CA SER A 327 -9.14 -21.35 21.58
C SER A 327 -9.86 -21.72 20.30
N VAL A 328 -9.55 -21.01 19.23
CA VAL A 328 -10.07 -21.30 17.90
C VAL A 328 -9.03 -22.14 17.18
N GLU A 329 -9.18 -23.46 17.28
CA GLU A 329 -8.32 -24.41 16.56
C GLU A 329 -8.58 -24.37 15.05
N ARG A 330 -7.53 -24.70 14.30
CA ARG A 330 -7.58 -24.84 12.85
C ARG A 330 -8.47 -26.03 12.47
N LEU A 331 -9.41 -25.83 11.53
CA LEU A 331 -9.94 -26.91 10.71
C LEU A 331 -9.12 -27.04 9.43
#